data_AF-A0A3D0UI86-F1
#
_entry.id   AF-A0A3D0UI86-F1
#
_cell.length_a   1.000
_cell.length_b   1.000
_cell.length_c   1.000
_cell.angle_alpha   90.00
_cell.angle_beta   90.00
_cell.angle_gamma   90.00
#
_symmetry.space_group_name_H-M   'P 1'
#
loop_
_entity.id
_entity.type
_entity.pdbx_description
1 polymer ?
#
loop_
_entity_poly.entity_id
_entity_poly.type
_entity_poly.pdbx_seq_one_letter_code
_entity_poly.pdbx_strand_id
1 'polypeptide(L)' 'MTRFEPQFVPLSGYEEHSPAEMEARSAAFYEQVRHRRTVRHFSNRLVPRQVVENCLLAAGTAPNGANMQPWHF' A
#
# COMPACT_ATOMS: atom_id res chain seq x y z
N MET A 1 0.26 16.78 -31.95
CA MET A 1 0.20 16.13 -30.63
C MET A 1 -0.77 14.98 -30.72
N THR A 2 -0.28 13.75 -30.81
CA THR A 2 -1.13 12.56 -30.87
C THR A 2 -1.76 12.37 -29.49
N ARG A 3 -3.10 12.38 -29.40
CA ARG A 3 -3.78 12.04 -28.16
C ARG A 3 -3.56 10.55 -27.90
N PHE A 4 -2.93 10.22 -26.78
CA PHE A 4 -2.94 8.85 -26.28
C PHE A 4 -4.29 8.63 -25.62
N GLU A 5 -5.15 7.86 -26.30
CA GLU A 5 -6.39 7.38 -25.70
C GLU A 5 -6.07 6.19 -24.80
N PRO A 6 -6.53 6.17 -23.54
CA PRO A 6 -6.27 5.06 -22.64
C PRO A 6 -6.98 3.80 -23.15
N GLN A 7 -6.26 2.68 -23.18
CA GLN A 7 -6.86 1.37 -23.42
C GLN A 7 -7.41 0.80 -22.12
N PHE A 8 -8.70 0.49 -22.10
CA PHE A 8 -9.32 -0.21 -20.99
C PHE A 8 -9.04 -1.71 -21.09
N VAL A 9 -8.68 -2.31 -19.96
CA VAL A 9 -8.41 -3.75 -19.84
C VAL A 9 -9.28 -4.34 -18.72
N PRO A 10 -9.70 -5.62 -18.82
CA PRO A 10 -10.36 -6.29 -17.70
C PRO A 10 -9.47 -6.30 -16.45
N LEU A 11 -10.08 -6.07 -15.29
CA LEU A 11 -9.37 -6.16 -14.01
C LEU A 11 -9.00 -7.62 -13.74
N SER A 12 -7.71 -7.93 -13.80
CA SER A 12 -7.17 -9.25 -13.44
C SER A 12 -6.57 -9.20 -12.03
N GLY A 13 -6.67 -10.32 -11.30
CA GLY A 13 -6.15 -10.42 -9.93
C GLY A 13 -7.07 -9.90 -8.82
N TYR A 14 -8.33 -9.59 -9.13
CA TYR A 14 -9.34 -9.42 -8.08
C TYR A 14 -9.57 -10.78 -7.40
N GLU A 15 -9.38 -10.82 -6.08
CA GLU A 15 -9.68 -11.98 -5.26
C GLU A 15 -10.98 -11.72 -4.49
N GLU A 16 -12.02 -12.51 -4.79
CA GLU A 16 -13.23 -12.53 -4.00
C GLU A 16 -13.00 -13.40 -2.75
N HIS A 17 -13.48 -12.93 -1.61
CA HIS A 17 -13.41 -13.64 -0.34
C HIS A 17 -14.81 -13.88 0.20
N SER A 18 -14.99 -14.99 0.92
CA SER A 18 -16.26 -15.22 1.61
C SER A 18 -16.47 -14.15 2.72
N PRO A 19 -17.72 -13.83 3.09
CA PRO A 19 -17.99 -12.87 4.16
C PRO A 19 -17.25 -13.19 5.47
N ALA A 20 -17.17 -14.47 5.85
CA ALA A 20 -16.45 -14.90 7.05
C ALA A 20 -14.93 -14.62 6.97
N GLU A 21 -14.31 -14.85 5.80
CA GLU A 21 -12.90 -14.51 5.59
C GLU A 21 -12.67 -13.00 5.58
N MET A 22 -13.58 -12.21 5.00
CA MET A 22 -13.52 -10.76 5.02
C MET A 22 -13.56 -10.21 6.45
N GLU A 23 -14.45 -10.74 7.29
CA GLU A 23 -14.54 -10.40 8.72
C GLU A 23 -13.24 -10.73 9.45
N ALA A 24 -12.74 -11.96 9.29
CA ALA A 24 -11.49 -12.39 9.94
C ALA A 24 -10.28 -11.53 9.53
N ARG A 25 -10.12 -11.26 8.23
CA ARG A 25 -8.99 -10.47 7.71
C ARG A 25 -9.06 -9.01 8.18
N SER A 26 -10.24 -8.41 8.14
CA SER A 26 -10.42 -7.02 8.58
C SER A 26 -10.15 -6.86 10.08
N ALA A 27 -10.61 -7.81 10.92
CA ALA A 27 -10.32 -7.82 12.35
C ALA A 27 -8.82 -7.98 12.63
N ALA A 28 -8.13 -8.90 11.95
CA ALA A 28 -6.70 -9.09 12.09
C ALA A 28 -5.90 -7.83 11.69
N PHE A 29 -6.27 -7.19 10.58
CA PHE A 29 -5.63 -5.95 10.16
C PHE A 29 -5.89 -4.80 11.13
N TYR A 30 -7.12 -4.64 11.62
CA TYR A 30 -7.47 -3.66 12.65
C TYR A 30 -6.60 -3.86 13.90
N GLU A 31 -6.52 -5.08 14.40
CA GLU A 31 -5.66 -5.43 15.52
C GLU A 31 -4.19 -5.11 15.21
N GLN A 32 -3.68 -5.34 14.01
CA GLN A 32 -2.32 -4.94 13.66
C GLN A 32 -2.12 -3.41 13.71
N VAL A 33 -3.00 -2.63 13.08
CA VAL A 33 -2.81 -1.17 12.97
C VAL A 33 -3.14 -0.41 14.24
N ARG A 34 -4.05 -0.92 15.10
CA ARG A 34 -4.42 -0.23 16.36
C ARG A 34 -3.26 -0.10 17.33
N HIS A 35 -2.29 -1.02 17.28
CA HIS A 35 -1.11 -0.99 18.15
C HIS A 35 -0.09 0.08 17.71
N ARG A 36 -0.23 0.65 16.51
CA ARG A 36 0.68 1.68 16.00
C ARG A 36 0.58 2.96 16.82
N ARG A 37 1.72 3.41 17.35
CA ARG A 37 1.86 4.70 18.05
C ARG A 37 2.91 5.57 17.36
N THR A 38 2.75 6.89 17.44
CA THR A 38 3.79 7.82 17.01
C THR A 38 4.93 7.77 18.01
N VAL A 39 6.08 7.25 17.59
CA VAL A 39 7.32 7.19 18.37
C VAL A 39 8.18 8.41 18.03
N ARG A 40 8.78 9.04 19.05
CA ARG A 40 9.65 10.22 18.90
C ARG A 40 11.08 10.01 19.39
N HIS A 41 11.42 8.78 19.79
CA HIS A 41 12.75 8.39 20.25
C HIS A 41 13.13 7.07 19.60
N PHE A 42 14.23 7.07 18.83
CA PHE A 42 14.63 5.93 18.00
C PHE A 42 15.97 5.35 18.46
N SER A 43 16.15 4.05 18.24
CA SER A 43 17.41 3.35 18.48
C SER A 43 18.35 3.52 17.28
N ASN A 44 19.67 3.47 17.51
CA ASN A 44 20.69 3.45 16.45
C ASN A 44 20.88 2.08 15.80
N ARG A 45 20.06 1.08 16.14
CA ARG A 45 20.11 -0.25 15.53
C ARG A 45 19.76 -0.15 14.04
N LEU A 46 20.62 -0.70 13.19
CA LEU A 46 20.38 -0.80 11.76
C LEU A 46 19.13 -1.63 11.45
N VAL A 47 18.41 -1.23 10.41
CA VAL A 47 17.31 -1.99 9.81
C VAL A 47 17.74 -2.52 8.44
N PRO A 48 17.32 -3.73 8.04
CA PRO A 48 17.62 -4.23 6.70
C PRO A 48 17.05 -3.30 5.63
N ARG A 49 17.86 -2.95 4.63
CA ARG A 49 17.47 -2.00 3.57
C ARG A 49 16.21 -2.43 2.81
N GLN A 50 16.08 -3.73 2.53
CA GLN A 50 14.91 -4.28 1.84
C GLN A 50 13.58 -4.00 2.59
N VAL A 51 13.61 -3.91 3.92
CA VAL A 51 12.41 -3.57 4.70
C VAL A 51 11.96 -2.14 4.40
N VAL A 52 12.91 -1.21 4.31
CA VAL A 52 12.64 0.19 3.93
C VAL A 52 12.13 0.26 2.49
N GLU A 53 12.78 -0.43 1.56
CA GLU A 53 12.37 -0.45 0.16
C GLU A 53 10.95 -1.00 -0.03
N ASN A 54 10.60 -2.08 0.66
CA ASN A 54 9.23 -2.62 0.62
C ASN A 54 8.20 -1.63 1.18
N CYS A 55 8.53 -0.87 2.22
CA CYS A 55 7.66 0.20 2.72
C CYS A 55 7.44 1.30 1.67
N LEU A 56 8.49 1.67 0.93
CA LEU A 56 8.40 2.67 -0.14
C LEU A 56 7.57 2.14 -1.33
N LEU A 57 7.77 0.88 -1.74
CA LEU A 57 6.97 0.24 -2.77
C LEU A 57 5.49 0.20 -2.39
N ALA A 58 5.18 -0.14 -1.14
CA ALA A 58 3.81 -0.12 -0.63
C ALA A 58 3.21 1.30 -0.61
N ALA A 59 3.99 2.33 -0.27
CA ALA A 59 3.51 3.71 -0.34
C ALA A 59 3.24 4.15 -1.79
N GLY A 60 4.06 3.68 -2.74
CA GLY A 60 3.94 3.97 -4.17
C GLY A 60 2.65 3.45 -4.82
N THR A 61 1.95 2.48 -4.22
CA THR A 61 0.68 1.98 -4.75
C THR A 61 -0.52 2.88 -4.48
N ALA A 62 -0.34 4.01 -3.78
CA ALA A 62 -1.42 4.94 -3.50
C ALA A 62 -2.00 5.57 -4.79
N PRO A 63 -3.34 5.66 -4.92
CA PRO A 63 -3.95 6.35 -6.05
C PRO A 63 -3.60 7.83 -6.03
N ASN A 64 -3.53 8.46 -7.19
CA ASN A 64 -3.18 9.87 -7.33
C ASN A 64 -3.86 10.51 -8.54
N GLY A 65 -4.04 11.83 -8.47
CA GLY A 65 -4.73 12.61 -9.51
C GLY A 65 -4.04 12.45 -10.86
N ALA A 66 -4.82 12.12 -11.89
CA ALA A 66 -4.34 11.92 -13.25
C ALA A 66 -3.15 10.94 -13.40
N ASN A 67 -2.95 10.03 -12.43
CA ASN A 67 -1.82 9.09 -12.40
C ASN A 67 -0.43 9.75 -12.48
N MET A 68 -0.29 10.98 -12.00
CA MET A 68 0.96 11.76 -12.04
C MET A 68 2.08 11.22 -11.13
N GLN A 69 1.75 10.45 -10.10
CA GLN A 69 2.67 9.94 -9.07
C GLN A 69 3.58 11.05 -8.51
N PRO A 70 3.02 12.12 -7.91
CA PRO A 70 3.76 13.36 -7.60
C PRO A 70 4.62 13.24 -6.32
N TRP A 71 5.18 12.07 -6.05
CA TRP A 71 5.94 11.77 -4.84
C TRP A 71 7.39 11.45 -5.18
N HIS A 72 8.29 11.98 -4.36
CA HIS A 72 9.68 11.54 -4.27
C HIS A 72 9.94 11.21 -2.80
N PHE A 73 10.52 10.03 -2.55
CA PHE A 73 10.83 9.54 -1.21
C PHE A 73 12.34 9.61 -0.95
#